data_AF-A0A8J0PH52-F1
#
_entry.id   AF-A0A8J0PH52-F1
#
_cell.length_a   1.000
_cell.length_b   1.000
_cell.length_c   1.000
_cell.angle_alpha   90.00
_cell.angle_beta   90.00
_cell.angle_gamma   90.00
#
_symmetry.space_group_name_H-M   'P 1'
#
loop_
_entity.id
_entity.type
_entity.pdbx_description
1 polymer ?
#
loop_
_entity_poly.entity_id
_entity_poly.type
_entity_poly.pdbx_seq_one_letter_code
_entity_poly.pdbx_strand_id
1 'polypeptide(L)'
;MQKIKSLMTRQGSKSPQDSFHDLSPIENLRTPTKEELRELRERATDPQAQQELINSIEDIYFSSDSFDIVKYELEKLPPVLNLQEVEEYRDKLKHQQAAVSKKVADLILEKQPAYVKELERVTSLQTGLQLAAVICTNGRRHLNVAKEGFTQASLGLLANQRKRQQLIGLLKSLRTIKTLQRTDVRLSEMLEEEDYPGAIQLCLECQKAASTFRHYSCIRYTYWSIFLFSCWPNISMQYVCFKCKHDFMLYLSV
;
A
#
# COMPACT_ATOMS: atom_id res chain seq x y z
N MET A 1 -42.07 6.84 29.94
CA MET A 1 -40.73 6.25 29.71
C MET A 1 -39.71 7.19 30.38
N GLN A 2 -39.30 7.04 31.65
CA GLN A 2 -38.31 6.07 32.18
C GLN A 2 -37.12 5.89 31.22
N LYS A 3 -35.84 6.18 31.50
CA LYS A 3 -35.05 6.51 32.70
C LYS A 3 -33.80 7.32 32.26
N ILE A 4 -33.52 8.46 32.90
CA ILE A 4 -32.40 8.72 33.84
C ILE A 4 -31.02 8.92 33.19
N LYS A 5 -30.62 10.20 33.12
CA LYS A 5 -29.25 10.69 33.33
C LYS A 5 -28.87 10.44 34.79
N SER A 6 -27.73 9.81 35.08
CA SER A 6 -26.96 9.99 36.34
C SER A 6 -25.75 9.04 36.37
N LEU A 7 -24.70 9.48 37.08
CA LEU A 7 -23.57 8.73 37.63
C LEU A 7 -22.30 8.59 36.77
N MET A 8 -21.55 9.68 36.75
CA MET A 8 -20.09 9.63 36.91
C MET A 8 -19.74 9.29 38.37
N THR A 9 -18.64 8.53 38.53
CA THR A 9 -17.79 8.33 39.73
C THR A 9 -18.11 7.13 40.64
N ARG A 10 -17.46 5.98 40.38
CA ARG A 10 -16.52 5.29 41.31
C ARG A 10 -16.06 3.93 40.77
N GLN A 11 -14.75 3.68 40.94
CA GLN A 11 -14.03 2.39 40.98
C GLN A 11 -13.76 1.61 39.68
N GLY A 12 -12.46 1.56 39.32
CA GLY A 12 -11.67 0.33 39.48
C GLY A 12 -11.68 -0.73 38.37
N SER A 13 -10.54 -0.80 37.66
CA SER A 13 -9.89 -2.01 37.09
C SER A 13 -10.64 -2.90 36.10
N LYS A 14 -10.05 -3.10 34.90
CA LYS A 14 -9.53 -4.40 34.39
C LYS A 14 -9.32 -4.34 32.87
N SER A 15 -8.09 -4.54 32.42
CA SER A 15 -7.74 -4.85 31.03
C SER A 15 -8.09 -6.31 30.70
N PRO A 16 -8.35 -6.65 29.42
CA PRO A 16 -8.71 -8.00 29.03
C PRO A 16 -7.52 -8.95 29.08
N GLN A 17 -7.74 -10.10 29.71
CA GLN A 17 -6.88 -11.27 29.67
C GLN A 17 -7.14 -12.01 28.35
N ASP A 18 -6.10 -12.29 27.57
CA ASP A 18 -6.09 -13.43 26.66
C ASP A 18 -5.07 -14.45 27.16
N SER A 19 -5.57 -15.68 27.23
CA SER A 19 -5.04 -16.88 27.84
C SER A 19 -3.86 -17.49 27.07
N PHE A 20 -2.76 -17.74 27.78
CA PHE A 20 -1.89 -18.90 27.55
C PHE A 20 -1.60 -19.52 28.90
N HIS A 21 -2.30 -20.61 29.21
CA HIS A 21 -2.02 -21.44 30.36
C HIS A 21 -0.93 -22.45 30.06
N ASP A 22 -0.10 -22.67 31.08
CA ASP A 22 0.56 -23.90 31.47
C ASP A 22 1.69 -24.43 30.59
N LEU A 23 2.91 -24.02 30.94
CA LEU A 23 4.02 -24.94 31.20
C LEU A 23 4.99 -24.30 32.23
N SER A 24 4.75 -24.53 33.52
CA SER A 24 5.84 -24.73 34.48
C SER A 24 5.64 -26.11 35.09
N PRO A 25 6.72 -26.90 35.17
CA PRO A 25 7.47 -26.89 36.41
C PRO A 25 8.98 -26.85 36.14
N ILE A 26 9.57 -25.66 36.27
CA ILE A 26 10.96 -25.56 36.71
C ILE A 26 10.88 -24.87 38.08
N GLU A 27 10.53 -25.67 39.07
CA GLU A 27 10.77 -25.32 40.45
C GLU A 27 12.29 -25.14 40.65
N ASN A 28 12.67 -23.98 41.18
CA ASN A 28 13.81 -23.84 42.08
C ASN A 28 15.23 -24.11 41.54
N LEU A 29 15.55 -23.64 40.34
CA LEU A 29 16.91 -23.12 40.13
C LEU A 29 16.90 -21.65 40.52
N ARG A 30 17.11 -21.36 41.81
CA ARG A 30 17.61 -20.04 42.22
C ARG A 30 18.94 -19.88 41.48
N THR A 31 18.94 -19.18 40.35
CA THR A 31 20.18 -18.66 39.77
C THR A 31 20.77 -17.76 40.85
N PRO A 32 22.00 -18.05 41.34
CA PRO A 32 22.56 -17.29 42.44
C PRO A 32 22.57 -15.80 42.06
N THR A 33 22.17 -14.93 42.98
CA THR A 33 22.17 -13.49 42.72
C THR A 33 23.59 -13.02 42.42
N LYS A 34 23.72 -11.91 41.71
CA LYS A 34 25.04 -11.33 41.39
C LYS A 34 25.85 -11.04 42.67
N GLU A 35 25.19 -10.79 43.80
CA GLU A 35 25.80 -10.71 45.12
C GLU A 35 26.30 -12.08 45.64
N GLU A 36 25.51 -13.15 45.57
CA GLU A 36 25.91 -14.51 46.02
C GLU A 36 27.11 -15.07 45.21
N LEU A 37 27.17 -14.81 43.90
CA LEU A 37 28.34 -15.16 43.08
C LEU A 37 29.58 -14.33 43.41
N ARG A 38 29.40 -13.09 43.90
CA ARG A 38 30.49 -12.23 44.36
C ARG A 38 31.01 -12.66 45.72
N GLU A 39 30.15 -13.08 46.64
CA GLU A 39 30.54 -13.61 47.95
C GLU A 39 31.36 -14.91 47.82
N LEU A 40 31.05 -15.77 46.84
CA LEU A 40 31.88 -16.94 46.51
C LEU A 40 33.29 -16.57 46.00
N ARG A 41 33.43 -15.38 45.40
CA ARG A 41 34.71 -14.86 44.89
C ARG A 41 35.62 -14.33 46.00
N GLU A 42 35.07 -13.87 47.13
CA GLU A 42 35.81 -13.21 48.22
C GLU A 42 36.77 -14.13 48.99
N ARG A 43 36.70 -15.46 48.82
CA ARG A 43 37.81 -16.35 49.22
C ARG A 43 38.97 -16.17 48.25
N ALA A 44 39.90 -15.28 48.62
CA ALA A 44 41.19 -15.12 47.99
C ALA A 44 41.98 -16.43 48.13
N THR A 45 41.99 -17.23 47.06
CA THR A 45 42.86 -18.39 46.90
C THR A 45 43.55 -18.21 45.56
N ASP A 46 44.84 -18.55 45.51
CA ASP A 46 45.69 -18.38 44.35
C ASP A 46 45.07 -19.04 43.10
N PRO A 47 44.81 -18.28 42.01
CA PRO A 47 44.21 -18.82 40.79
C PRO A 47 44.98 -20.00 40.17
N GLN A 48 46.30 -20.10 40.39
CA GLN A 48 47.09 -21.26 39.94
C GLN A 48 46.79 -22.51 40.77
N ALA A 49 46.79 -22.40 42.10
CA ALA A 49 46.44 -23.51 42.99
C ALA A 49 44.99 -24.00 42.78
N GLN A 50 44.06 -23.08 42.47
CA GLN A 50 42.68 -23.45 42.13
C GLN A 50 42.60 -24.23 40.81
N GLN A 51 43.42 -23.87 39.81
CA GLN A 51 43.44 -24.58 38.54
C GLN A 51 44.13 -25.94 38.65
N GLU A 52 45.18 -26.07 39.46
CA GLU A 52 45.82 -27.35 39.76
C GLU A 52 44.88 -28.30 40.52
N LEU A 53 44.10 -27.78 41.48
CA LEU A 53 43.04 -28.53 42.15
C LEU A 53 41.97 -29.02 41.19
N ILE A 54 41.56 -28.19 40.23
CA ILE A 54 40.60 -28.59 39.19
C ILE A 54 41.21 -29.64 38.25
N ASN A 55 42.48 -29.48 37.87
CA ASN A 55 43.18 -30.44 37.01
C ASN A 55 43.45 -31.78 37.72
N SER A 56 43.44 -31.81 39.06
CA SER A 56 43.52 -33.05 39.86
C SER A 56 42.22 -33.83 39.98
N ILE A 57 41.11 -33.26 39.49
CA ILE A 57 39.81 -33.95 39.44
C ILE A 57 39.88 -35.01 38.35
N GLU A 58 39.41 -36.22 38.64
CA GLU A 58 39.45 -37.32 37.67
C GLU A 58 38.56 -37.03 36.45
N ASP A 59 39.06 -37.28 35.24
CA ASP A 59 38.36 -37.03 33.98
C ASP A 59 37.01 -37.79 33.87
N ILE A 60 36.85 -38.83 34.67
CA ILE A 60 35.66 -39.67 34.75
C ILE A 60 34.44 -38.83 35.22
N TYR A 61 34.64 -37.79 36.04
CA TYR A 61 33.56 -36.90 36.47
C TYR A 61 33.04 -35.96 35.36
N PHE A 62 33.79 -35.76 34.27
CA PHE A 62 33.38 -34.91 33.14
C PHE A 62 32.61 -35.67 32.04
N SER A 63 32.49 -36.99 32.18
CA SER A 63 31.80 -37.84 31.19
C SER A 63 30.28 -37.76 31.38
N SER A 64 29.54 -37.46 30.30
CA SER A 64 28.09 -37.18 30.32
C SER A 64 27.19 -38.42 30.32
N ASP A 65 27.75 -39.62 30.21
CA ASP A 65 26.99 -40.83 29.88
C ASP A 65 26.72 -41.67 31.13
N SER A 66 25.53 -41.53 31.72
CA SER A 66 24.92 -42.46 32.71
C SER A 66 25.84 -42.94 33.85
N PHE A 67 26.83 -42.15 34.23
CA PHE A 67 27.80 -42.52 35.24
C PHE A 67 27.19 -42.32 36.64
N ASP A 68 27.07 -43.40 37.39
CA ASP A 68 26.59 -43.36 38.77
C ASP A 68 27.75 -42.96 39.70
N ILE A 69 27.91 -41.66 39.85
CA ILE A 69 28.94 -41.01 40.68
C ILE A 69 28.94 -41.59 42.10
N VAL A 70 27.75 -41.88 42.64
CA VAL A 70 27.60 -42.38 44.02
C VAL A 70 28.15 -43.80 44.14
N LYS A 71 27.88 -44.66 43.15
CA LYS A 71 28.43 -46.03 43.12
C LYS A 71 29.95 -46.05 43.01
N TYR A 72 30.51 -45.21 42.16
CA TYR A 72 31.96 -45.14 41.95
C TYR A 72 32.72 -44.70 43.22
N GLU A 73 32.20 -43.71 43.94
CA GLU A 73 32.78 -43.30 45.22
C GLU A 73 32.67 -44.39 46.29
N LEU A 74 31.55 -45.12 46.32
CA LEU A 74 31.33 -46.22 47.26
C LEU A 74 32.24 -47.42 47.01
N GLU A 75 32.56 -47.72 45.74
CA GLU A 75 33.47 -48.81 45.36
C GLU A 75 34.95 -48.50 45.66
N LYS A 76 35.32 -47.22 45.79
CA LYS A 76 36.68 -46.79 46.14
C LYS A 76 37.00 -46.82 47.64
N LEU A 77 35.99 -46.98 48.50
CA LEU A 77 36.19 -46.99 49.94
C LEU A 77 36.86 -48.30 50.41
N PRO A 78 37.89 -48.23 51.27
CA PRO A 78 38.54 -49.42 51.79
C PRO A 78 37.60 -50.23 52.71
N PRO A 79 37.72 -51.57 52.74
CA PRO A 79 36.87 -52.45 53.55
C PRO A 79 37.09 -52.30 55.07
N VAL A 80 38.19 -51.68 55.50
CA VAL A 80 38.42 -51.28 56.90
C VAL A 80 38.32 -49.76 56.96
N LEU A 81 37.22 -49.26 57.53
CA LEU A 81 36.91 -47.84 57.58
C LEU A 81 37.59 -47.18 58.78
N ASN A 82 38.49 -46.25 58.50
CA ASN A 82 39.06 -45.35 59.49
C ASN A 82 38.32 -44.01 59.38
N LEU A 83 37.69 -43.55 60.47
CA LEU A 83 36.88 -42.31 60.48
C LEU A 83 37.65 -41.10 59.94
N GLN A 84 38.93 -41.01 60.29
CA GLN A 84 39.79 -39.90 59.92
C GLN A 84 40.10 -39.86 58.42
N GLU A 85 40.31 -41.01 57.78
CA GLU A 85 40.58 -41.10 56.34
C GLU A 85 39.35 -40.75 55.50
N VAL A 86 38.15 -41.09 55.98
CA VAL A 86 36.87 -40.73 55.34
C VAL A 86 36.60 -39.24 55.47
N GLU A 87 36.90 -38.63 56.61
CA GLU A 87 36.76 -37.18 56.81
C GLU A 87 37.73 -36.40 55.91
N GLU A 88 38.98 -36.83 55.80
CA GLU A 88 39.97 -36.24 54.88
C GLU A 88 39.53 -36.37 53.42
N TYR A 89 38.96 -37.50 53.02
CA TYR A 89 38.44 -37.71 51.67
C TYR A 89 37.25 -36.81 51.35
N ARG A 90 36.29 -36.71 52.28
CA ARG A 90 35.16 -35.78 52.20
C ARG A 90 35.64 -34.33 52.06
N ASP A 91 36.65 -33.94 52.84
CA ASP A 91 37.13 -32.56 52.84
C ASP A 91 37.90 -32.23 51.55
N LYS A 92 38.60 -33.20 50.94
CA LYS A 92 39.15 -33.07 49.58
C LYS A 92 38.07 -32.83 48.53
N LEU A 93 37.01 -33.66 48.52
CA LEU A 93 35.89 -33.51 47.58
C LEU A 93 35.16 -32.17 47.74
N LYS A 94 34.92 -31.74 48.99
CA LYS A 94 34.35 -30.41 49.28
C LYS A 94 35.25 -29.28 48.76
N HIS A 95 36.56 -29.42 48.89
CA HIS A 95 37.51 -28.42 48.40
C HIS A 95 37.50 -28.34 46.86
N GLN A 96 37.49 -29.48 46.18
CA GLN A 96 37.34 -29.57 44.71
C GLN A 96 36.01 -28.98 44.24
N GLN A 97 34.89 -29.32 44.89
CA GLN A 97 33.58 -28.77 44.58
C GLN A 97 33.54 -27.25 44.74
N ALA A 98 34.15 -26.72 45.81
CA ALA A 98 34.23 -25.28 46.04
C ALA A 98 35.06 -24.57 44.95
N ALA A 99 36.18 -25.17 44.52
CA ALA A 99 37.00 -24.64 43.44
C ALA A 99 36.25 -24.63 42.09
N VAL A 100 35.55 -25.71 41.75
CA VAL A 100 34.73 -25.79 40.51
C VAL A 100 33.57 -24.79 40.56
N SER A 101 32.86 -24.72 41.68
CA SER A 101 31.72 -23.79 41.85
C SER A 101 32.14 -22.34 41.70
N LYS A 102 33.31 -21.98 42.25
CA LYS A 102 33.90 -20.64 42.07
C LYS A 102 34.28 -20.38 40.61
N LYS A 103 34.92 -21.34 39.93
CA LYS A 103 35.29 -21.20 38.52
C LYS A 103 34.08 -21.02 37.60
N VAL A 104 33.01 -21.77 37.85
CA VAL A 104 31.75 -21.65 37.11
C VAL A 104 31.10 -20.29 37.40
N ALA A 105 31.08 -19.84 38.65
CA ALA A 105 30.58 -18.51 39.01
C ALA A 105 31.35 -17.39 38.29
N ASP A 106 32.67 -17.46 38.26
CA ASP A 106 33.53 -16.49 37.55
C ASP A 106 33.24 -16.50 36.04
N LEU A 107 33.10 -17.68 35.43
CA LEU A 107 32.79 -17.80 34.00
C LEU A 107 31.39 -17.24 33.67
N ILE A 108 30.40 -17.48 34.53
CA ILE A 108 29.05 -16.92 34.39
C ILE A 108 29.13 -15.39 34.44
N LEU A 109 29.80 -14.83 35.44
CA LEU A 109 29.94 -13.38 35.59
C LEU A 109 30.71 -12.75 34.43
N GLU A 110 31.71 -13.44 33.87
CA GLU A 110 32.47 -12.97 32.71
C GLU A 110 31.63 -12.95 31.43
N LYS A 111 30.79 -13.97 31.20
CA LYS A 111 29.94 -14.07 30.00
C LYS A 111 28.64 -13.28 30.09
N GLN A 112 28.18 -12.95 31.30
CA GLN A 112 26.96 -12.19 31.54
C GLN A 112 26.89 -10.85 30.78
N PRO A 113 27.92 -9.97 30.76
CA PRO A 113 27.85 -8.71 30.00
C PRO A 113 27.73 -8.94 28.49
N ALA A 114 28.38 -9.97 27.95
CA ALA A 114 28.28 -10.31 26.54
C ALA A 114 26.86 -10.80 26.19
N TYR A 115 26.27 -11.64 27.05
CA TYR A 115 24.89 -12.09 26.90
C TYR A 115 23.89 -10.94 26.94
N VAL A 116 24.02 -10.02 27.90
CA VAL A 116 23.14 -8.84 28.00
C VAL A 116 23.22 -7.96 26.75
N LYS A 117 24.43 -7.76 26.22
CA LYS A 117 24.64 -7.01 24.97
C LYS A 117 23.97 -7.67 23.78
N GLU A 118 24.05 -8.99 23.66
CA GLU A 118 23.35 -9.72 22.60
C GLU A 118 21.83 -9.65 22.76
N LEU A 119 21.32 -9.71 23.99
CA LEU A 119 19.89 -9.53 24.27
C LEU A 119 19.41 -8.14 23.83
N GLU A 120 20.17 -7.08 24.14
CA GLU A 120 19.88 -5.71 23.70
C GLU A 120 19.92 -5.56 22.17
N ARG A 121 20.83 -6.29 21.51
CA ARG A 121 20.90 -6.34 20.04
C ARG A 121 19.66 -7.03 19.45
N VAL A 122 19.19 -8.12 20.06
CA VAL A 122 17.99 -8.83 19.61
C VAL A 122 16.74 -7.96 19.81
N THR A 123 16.60 -7.28 20.95
CA THR A 123 15.44 -6.42 21.21
C THR A 123 15.42 -5.18 20.32
N SER A 124 16.57 -4.54 20.07
CA SER A 124 16.67 -3.44 19.11
C SER A 124 16.35 -3.88 17.67
N LEU A 125 16.79 -5.06 17.26
CA LEU A 125 16.42 -5.62 15.95
C LEU A 125 14.91 -5.89 15.85
N GLN A 126 14.31 -6.46 16.89
CA GLN A 126 12.87 -6.75 16.94
C GLN A 126 12.03 -5.47 16.83
N THR A 127 12.41 -4.43 17.57
CA THR A 127 11.72 -3.12 17.50
C THR A 127 11.89 -2.45 16.14
N GLY A 128 13.10 -2.51 15.55
CA GLY A 128 13.35 -2.03 14.20
C GLY A 128 12.50 -2.74 13.13
N LEU A 129 12.36 -4.06 13.24
CA LEU A 129 11.53 -4.86 12.33
C LEU A 129 10.05 -4.52 12.47
N GLN A 130 9.55 -4.37 13.70
CA GLN A 130 8.17 -3.95 13.95
C GLN A 130 7.88 -2.57 13.35
N LEU A 131 8.80 -1.61 13.53
CA LEU A 131 8.67 -0.27 12.96
C LEU A 131 8.69 -0.31 11.43
N ALA A 132 9.61 -1.08 10.82
CA ALA A 132 9.66 -1.25 9.37
C ALA A 132 8.36 -1.87 8.83
N ALA A 133 7.81 -2.88 9.51
CA ALA A 133 6.54 -3.50 9.13
C ALA A 133 5.39 -2.48 9.15
N VAL A 134 5.30 -1.64 10.18
CA VAL A 134 4.30 -0.57 10.29
C VAL A 134 4.48 0.49 9.18
N ILE A 135 5.72 0.87 8.86
CA ILE A 135 5.98 1.80 7.75
C ILE A 135 5.55 1.18 6.43
N CYS A 136 5.88 -0.08 6.18
CA CYS A 136 5.48 -0.77 4.95
C CYS A 136 3.97 -0.93 4.82
N THR A 137 3.25 -1.26 5.90
CA THR A 137 1.79 -1.41 5.87
C THR A 137 1.11 -0.06 5.65
N ASN A 138 1.56 0.99 6.33
CA ASN A 138 1.07 2.35 6.13
C ASN A 138 1.37 2.85 4.71
N GLY A 139 2.60 2.64 4.21
CA GLY A 139 2.99 3.00 2.85
C GLY A 139 2.11 2.31 1.80
N ARG A 140 1.88 1.01 1.94
CA ARG A 140 0.97 0.25 1.05
C ARG A 140 -0.46 0.80 1.11
N ARG A 141 -0.96 1.13 2.30
CA ARG A 141 -2.29 1.74 2.48
C ARG A 141 -2.38 3.09 1.77
N HIS A 142 -1.41 3.98 1.96
CA HIS A 142 -1.40 5.29 1.30
C HIS A 142 -1.32 5.19 -0.21
N LEU A 143 -0.51 4.26 -0.74
CA LEU A 143 -0.42 4.00 -2.17
C LEU A 143 -1.74 3.47 -2.75
N ASN A 144 -2.44 2.58 -2.05
CA ASN A 144 -3.75 2.11 -2.48
C ASN A 144 -4.78 3.23 -2.51
N VAL A 145 -4.85 4.07 -1.48
CA VAL A 145 -5.75 5.24 -1.45
C VAL A 145 -5.41 6.21 -2.58
N ALA A 146 -4.12 6.49 -2.83
CA ALA A 146 -3.70 7.34 -3.93
C ALA A 146 -4.06 6.75 -5.31
N LYS A 147 -3.92 5.43 -5.47
CA LYS A 147 -4.31 4.72 -6.70
C LYS A 147 -5.82 4.81 -6.95
N GLU A 148 -6.63 4.57 -5.93
CA GLU A 148 -8.09 4.69 -6.02
C GLU A 148 -8.52 6.14 -6.31
N GLY A 149 -7.95 7.11 -5.60
CA GLY A 149 -8.20 8.53 -5.84
C GLY A 149 -7.79 8.97 -7.24
N PHE A 150 -6.61 8.55 -7.71
CA PHE A 150 -6.14 8.84 -9.07
C PHE A 150 -7.03 8.20 -10.13
N THR A 151 -7.37 6.91 -10.00
CA THR A 151 -8.19 6.20 -10.98
C THR A 151 -9.61 6.77 -11.04
N GLN A 152 -10.27 7.01 -9.89
CA GLN A 152 -11.60 7.58 -9.84
C GLN A 152 -11.62 9.02 -10.37
N ALA A 153 -10.68 9.87 -9.94
CA ALA A 153 -10.60 11.25 -10.39
C ALA A 153 -10.21 11.36 -11.87
N SER A 154 -9.27 10.55 -12.34
CA SER A 154 -8.85 10.55 -13.75
C SER A 154 -9.94 10.02 -14.68
N LEU A 155 -10.64 8.95 -14.31
CA LEU A 155 -11.80 8.46 -15.08
C LEU A 155 -12.95 9.48 -15.06
N GLY A 156 -13.18 10.15 -13.93
CA GLY A 156 -14.12 11.27 -13.83
C GLY A 156 -13.76 12.43 -14.75
N LEU A 157 -12.48 12.82 -14.78
CA LEU A 157 -11.96 13.86 -15.65
C LEU A 157 -12.10 13.48 -17.13
N LEU A 158 -11.77 12.23 -17.50
CA LEU A 158 -11.93 11.73 -18.86
C LEU A 158 -13.39 11.71 -19.30
N ALA A 159 -14.31 11.26 -18.42
CA ALA A 159 -15.74 11.28 -18.71
C ALA A 159 -16.24 12.72 -18.92
N ASN A 160 -15.80 13.65 -18.10
CA ASN A 160 -16.15 15.07 -18.24
C ASN A 160 -15.56 15.67 -19.52
N GLN A 161 -14.31 15.33 -19.86
CA GLN A 161 -13.67 15.76 -21.10
C GLN A 161 -14.39 15.20 -22.34
N ARG A 162 -14.85 13.95 -22.29
CA ARG A 162 -15.67 13.35 -23.36
C ARG A 162 -17.01 14.08 -23.52
N LYS A 163 -17.70 14.40 -22.42
CA LYS A 163 -18.93 15.21 -22.44
C LYS A 163 -18.67 16.60 -23.04
N ARG A 164 -17.58 17.25 -22.63
CA ARG A 164 -17.16 18.54 -23.18
C ARG A 164 -16.90 18.47 -24.68
N GLN A 165 -16.21 17.43 -25.15
CA GLN A 165 -15.93 17.25 -26.58
C GLN A 165 -17.22 17.07 -27.40
N GLN A 166 -18.19 16.31 -26.88
CA GLN A 166 -19.51 16.17 -27.51
C GLN A 166 -20.26 17.50 -27.57
N LEU A 167 -20.28 18.25 -26.46
CA LEU A 167 -20.90 19.57 -26.41
C LEU A 167 -20.25 20.57 -27.38
N ILE A 168 -18.91 20.54 -27.51
CA ILE A 168 -18.20 21.37 -28.50
C ILE A 168 -18.60 20.97 -29.94
N GLY A 169 -18.72 19.68 -30.22
CA GLY A 169 -19.20 19.20 -31.52
C GLY A 169 -20.63 19.66 -31.82
N LEU A 170 -21.53 19.59 -30.83
CA LEU A 170 -22.90 20.09 -30.95
C LEU A 170 -22.95 21.61 -31.13
N LEU A 171 -22.09 22.35 -30.43
CA LEU A 171 -22.03 23.81 -30.55
C LEU A 171 -21.53 24.23 -31.94
N LYS A 172 -20.56 23.50 -32.51
CA LYS A 172 -20.10 23.72 -33.90
C LYS A 172 -21.22 23.50 -34.91
N SER A 173 -21.93 22.38 -34.82
CA SER A 173 -23.06 22.10 -35.72
C SER A 173 -24.19 23.12 -35.58
N LEU A 174 -24.56 23.49 -34.35
CA LEU A 174 -25.58 24.53 -34.10
C LEU A 174 -25.16 25.89 -34.67
N ARG A 175 -23.88 26.26 -34.54
CA ARG A 175 -23.35 27.48 -35.16
C ARG A 175 -23.47 27.44 -36.67
N THR A 176 -23.15 26.31 -37.30
CA THR A 176 -23.29 26.14 -38.76
C THR A 176 -24.75 26.22 -39.22
N ILE A 177 -25.69 25.66 -38.46
CA ILE A 177 -27.13 25.77 -38.78
C ILE A 177 -27.57 27.25 -38.69
N LYS A 178 -27.14 27.96 -37.65
CA LYS A 178 -27.44 29.39 -37.49
C LYS A 178 -26.86 30.24 -38.64
N THR A 179 -25.66 29.93 -39.11
CA THR A 179 -25.09 30.62 -40.28
C THR A 179 -25.88 30.31 -41.54
N LEU A 180 -26.30 29.05 -41.74
CA LEU A 180 -27.12 28.65 -42.89
C LEU A 180 -28.50 29.35 -42.91
N GLN A 181 -29.12 29.53 -41.75
CA GLN A 181 -30.38 30.25 -41.64
C GLN A 181 -30.21 31.75 -41.95
N ARG A 182 -29.07 32.34 -41.59
CA ARG A 182 -28.78 33.74 -41.93
C ARG A 182 -28.49 33.93 -43.42
N THR A 183 -27.81 32.97 -44.05
CA THR A 183 -27.57 33.00 -45.50
C THR A 183 -28.86 32.82 -46.29
N ASP A 184 -29.86 32.09 -45.76
CA ASP A 184 -31.20 31.97 -46.36
C ASP A 184 -31.94 33.31 -46.40
N VAL A 185 -31.90 34.08 -45.30
CA VAL A 185 -32.46 35.45 -45.28
C VAL A 185 -31.72 36.35 -46.27
N ARG A 186 -30.39 36.28 -46.31
CA ARG A 186 -29.57 37.06 -47.26
C ARG A 186 -29.87 36.69 -48.72
N LEU A 187 -30.16 35.42 -49.00
CA LEU A 187 -30.55 34.97 -50.33
C LEU A 187 -31.87 35.61 -50.76
N SER A 188 -32.85 35.68 -49.86
CA SER A 188 -34.12 36.36 -50.12
C SER A 188 -33.93 37.84 -50.44
N GLU A 189 -33.04 38.54 -49.72
CA GLU A 189 -32.67 39.93 -50.02
C GLU A 189 -32.04 40.07 -51.42
N MET A 190 -31.10 39.18 -51.78
CA MET A 190 -30.45 39.22 -53.11
C MET A 190 -31.42 38.92 -54.26
N LEU A 191 -32.48 38.15 -54.00
CA LEU A 191 -33.55 37.89 -54.96
C LEU A 191 -34.47 39.10 -55.15
N GLU A 192 -34.67 39.92 -54.12
CA GLU A 192 -35.40 41.20 -54.20
C GLU A 192 -34.58 42.28 -54.91
N GLU A 193 -33.25 42.25 -54.79
CA GLU A 193 -32.30 43.16 -55.44
C GLU A 193 -31.99 42.81 -56.92
N GLU A 194 -32.63 41.78 -57.49
CA GLU A 194 -32.42 41.24 -58.85
C GLU A 194 -30.99 40.73 -59.16
N ASP A 195 -30.15 40.52 -58.14
CA ASP A 195 -28.81 39.93 -58.29
C ASP A 195 -28.87 38.39 -58.34
N TYR A 196 -29.40 37.89 -59.45
CA TYR A 196 -29.46 36.45 -59.74
C TYR A 196 -28.11 35.72 -59.77
N PRO A 197 -27.02 36.24 -60.36
CA PRO A 197 -25.74 35.51 -60.37
C PRO A 197 -25.14 35.38 -58.97
N GLY A 198 -25.23 36.41 -58.12
CA GLY A 198 -24.77 36.34 -56.73
C GLY A 198 -25.57 35.36 -55.88
N ALA A 199 -26.90 35.35 -56.05
CA ALA A 199 -27.80 34.43 -55.35
C ALA A 199 -27.49 32.94 -55.69
N ILE A 200 -27.26 32.64 -56.97
CA ILE A 200 -26.92 31.26 -57.42
C ILE A 200 -25.59 30.79 -56.82
N GLN A 201 -24.58 31.66 -56.77
CA GLN A 201 -23.29 31.31 -56.19
C GLN A 201 -23.42 31.03 -54.68
N LEU A 202 -24.15 31.86 -53.95
CA LEU A 202 -24.40 31.68 -52.51
C LEU A 202 -25.19 30.40 -52.23
N CYS A 203 -26.16 30.04 -53.08
CA CYS A 203 -26.89 28.76 -53.00
C CYS A 203 -25.95 27.55 -53.14
N LEU A 204 -25.03 27.58 -54.11
CA LEU A 204 -24.09 26.49 -54.34
C LEU A 204 -23.11 26.31 -53.16
N GLU A 205 -22.68 27.41 -52.54
CA GLU A 205 -21.85 27.39 -51.34
C GLU A 205 -22.62 26.86 -50.12
N CYS A 206 -23.88 27.28 -49.95
CA CYS A 206 -24.77 26.76 -48.90
C CYS A 206 -25.03 25.26 -49.08
N GLN A 207 -25.20 24.80 -50.32
CA GLN A 207 -25.40 23.38 -50.64
C GLN A 207 -24.19 22.54 -50.25
N LYS A 208 -22.98 23.00 -50.56
CA LYS A 208 -21.73 22.35 -50.20
C LYS A 208 -21.56 22.30 -48.67
N ALA A 209 -21.77 23.42 -47.98
CA ALA A 209 -21.69 23.49 -46.53
C ALA A 209 -22.73 22.59 -45.83
N ALA A 210 -23.97 22.55 -46.32
CA ALA A 210 -25.05 21.73 -45.77
C ALA A 210 -24.84 20.23 -46.02
N SER A 211 -24.19 19.83 -47.12
CA SER A 211 -23.92 18.42 -47.44
C SER A 211 -23.09 17.71 -46.36
N THR A 212 -22.17 18.42 -45.71
CA THR A 212 -21.34 17.94 -44.60
C THR A 212 -22.15 17.63 -43.33
N PHE A 213 -23.38 18.15 -43.21
CA PHE A 213 -24.23 18.05 -42.02
C PHE A 213 -25.55 17.30 -42.26
N ARG A 214 -25.64 16.48 -43.31
CA ARG A 214 -26.83 15.70 -43.73
C ARG A 214 -27.45 14.78 -42.66
N HIS A 215 -26.72 14.53 -41.56
CA HIS A 215 -27.14 13.72 -40.42
C HIS A 215 -28.15 14.43 -39.49
N TYR A 216 -28.34 15.75 -39.61
CA TYR A 216 -29.35 16.47 -38.83
C TYR A 216 -30.66 16.62 -39.60
N SER A 217 -31.77 16.15 -39.03
CA SER A 217 -33.10 16.24 -39.64
C SER A 217 -33.56 17.68 -39.88
N CYS A 218 -33.11 18.65 -39.07
CA CYS A 218 -33.44 20.07 -39.21
C CYS A 218 -32.87 20.69 -40.51
N ILE A 219 -31.75 20.19 -41.02
CA ILE A 219 -31.17 20.66 -42.29
C ILE A 219 -31.98 20.13 -43.48
N ARG A 220 -32.68 19.00 -43.34
CA ARG A 220 -33.52 18.45 -44.41
C ARG A 220 -34.72 19.35 -44.72
N TYR A 221 -35.27 20.01 -43.70
CA TYR A 221 -36.38 20.96 -43.88
C TYR A 221 -35.92 22.25 -44.56
N THR A 222 -34.75 22.79 -44.19
CA THR A 222 -34.19 23.96 -44.90
C THR A 222 -33.75 23.61 -46.32
N TYR A 223 -33.25 22.38 -46.53
CA TYR A 223 -32.97 21.85 -47.87
C TYR A 223 -34.24 21.77 -48.73
N TRP A 224 -35.38 21.37 -48.17
CA TRP A 224 -36.63 21.33 -48.94
C TRP A 224 -37.08 22.73 -49.33
N SER A 225 -36.96 23.74 -48.46
CA SER A 225 -37.26 25.14 -48.80
C SER A 225 -36.32 25.69 -49.89
N ILE A 226 -35.01 25.44 -49.79
CA ILE A 226 -34.01 25.87 -50.79
C ILE A 226 -34.13 25.09 -52.10
N PHE A 227 -34.47 23.79 -52.04
CA PHE A 227 -34.69 22.95 -53.23
C PHE A 227 -36.03 23.27 -53.89
N LEU A 228 -37.07 23.64 -53.14
CA LEU A 228 -38.28 24.26 -53.69
C LEU A 228 -37.93 25.58 -54.37
N PHE A 229 -37.11 26.44 -53.75
CA PHE A 229 -36.63 27.68 -54.38
C PHE A 229 -35.70 27.47 -55.59
N SER A 230 -35.01 26.31 -55.70
CA SER A 230 -34.15 25.97 -56.85
C SER A 230 -34.90 25.19 -57.94
N CYS A 231 -35.96 24.45 -57.60
CA CYS A 231 -36.84 23.77 -58.56
C CYS A 231 -37.97 24.67 -59.09
N TRP A 232 -38.42 25.66 -58.33
CA TRP A 232 -39.41 26.64 -58.80
C TRP A 232 -38.92 27.45 -60.02
N PRO A 233 -37.65 27.91 -60.08
CA PRO A 233 -37.10 28.49 -61.30
C PRO A 233 -36.82 27.45 -62.38
N ASN A 234 -36.66 26.15 -62.10
CA ASN A 234 -36.46 25.20 -63.20
C ASN A 234 -37.72 25.00 -64.08
N ILE A 235 -38.92 25.16 -63.51
CA ILE A 235 -40.18 25.14 -64.27
C ILE A 235 -40.49 26.50 -64.90
N SER A 236 -40.12 27.62 -64.28
CA SER A 236 -40.40 28.97 -64.81
C SER A 236 -39.28 29.54 -65.70
N MET A 237 -38.04 29.10 -65.54
CA MET A 237 -36.89 29.49 -66.37
C MET A 237 -36.84 28.69 -67.68
N GLN A 238 -37.51 27.54 -67.80
CA GLN A 238 -37.80 26.97 -69.12
C GLN A 238 -38.73 27.88 -69.93
N TYR A 239 -39.71 28.55 -69.31
CA TYR A 239 -40.59 29.49 -70.00
C TYR A 239 -39.96 30.88 -70.24
N VAL A 240 -39.17 31.41 -69.30
CA VAL A 240 -38.47 32.71 -69.48
C VAL A 240 -37.29 32.60 -70.44
N CYS A 241 -36.56 31.48 -70.45
CA CYS A 241 -35.50 31.25 -71.43
C CYS A 241 -36.07 30.99 -72.84
N PHE A 242 -37.25 30.35 -72.97
CA PHE A 242 -37.94 30.26 -74.27
C PHE A 242 -38.43 31.63 -74.77
N LYS A 243 -38.90 32.51 -73.89
CA LYS A 243 -39.37 33.85 -74.27
C LYS A 243 -38.20 34.76 -74.70
N CYS A 244 -37.10 34.80 -73.94
CA CYS A 244 -35.91 35.56 -74.34
C CYS A 244 -35.22 35.01 -75.59
N LYS A 245 -35.25 33.68 -75.83
CA LYS A 245 -34.66 33.09 -77.03
C LYS A 245 -35.52 33.26 -78.28
N HIS A 246 -36.84 33.40 -78.12
CA HIS A 246 -37.77 33.72 -79.21
C HIS A 246 -37.71 35.20 -79.61
N ASP A 247 -37.57 36.12 -78.63
CA ASP A 247 -37.46 37.56 -78.93
C ASP A 247 -36.07 37.95 -79.48
N PHE A 248 -35.00 37.22 -79.14
CA PHE A 248 -33.67 37.45 -79.73
C PHE A 248 -33.50 36.87 -81.15
N MET A 249 -34.28 35.85 -81.53
CA MET A 249 -34.29 35.28 -82.89
C MET A 249 -35.12 36.12 -83.90
N LEU A 250 -36.03 36.97 -83.43
CA LEU A 250 -36.79 37.89 -84.30
C LEU A 250 -36.04 39.19 -84.62
N TYR A 251 -34.99 39.54 -83.87
CA TYR A 251 -34.17 40.74 -84.10
C TYR A 251 -32.95 40.51 -85.02
N LEU A 252 -32.74 39.28 -85.52
CA LEU A 252 -31.64 38.90 -86.41
C LEU A 252 -32.13 38.38 -87.79
N SER A 253 -33.37 38.69 -88.17
CA SER A 253 -33.94 38.39 -89.49
C SER A 253 -34.75 39.54 -90.07
N VAL A 254 -34.21 40.76 -89.96
CA VAL A 254 -34.38 41.88 -90.92
C VAL A 254 -33.05 42.58 -91.06
#